data_AF-E4YGN4-F1
#
_entry.id   AF-E4YGN4-F1
#
_cell.length_a   1.000
_cell.length_b   1.000
_cell.length_c   1.000
_cell.angle_alpha   90.00
_cell.angle_beta   90.00
_cell.angle_gamma   90.00
#
_symmetry.space_group_name_H-M   'P 1'
#
loop_
_entity.id
_entity.type
_entity.pdbx_description
1 polymer ?
#
loop_
_entity_poly.entity_id
_entity_poly.type
_entity_poly.pdbx_seq_one_letter_code
_entity_poly.pdbx_strand_id
1 'polypeptide(L)'
;MPSTTEICTHECTYKWMRYPWSQCSDKCGGRTFRKVLCLSSEGQQVADSFCIDKKPKTSRRCGRNCAPFWQIGEWSICSQNEICEFINILLYNL
;
A
#
# COMPACT_ATOMS: atom_id res chain seq x y z
N MET A 1 25.00 36.60 -7.74
CA MET A 1 24.09 35.43 -7.57
C MET A 1 24.23 35.00 -6.12
N PRO A 2 23.20 35.07 -5.25
CA PRO A 2 23.38 34.62 -3.88
C PRO A 2 23.33 33.08 -3.84
N SER A 3 24.29 32.52 -3.12
CA SER A 3 24.46 31.09 -2.87
C SER A 3 23.29 30.51 -2.09
N THR A 4 22.65 29.48 -2.64
CA THR A 4 21.49 28.76 -2.10
C THR A 4 21.84 27.77 -0.98
N THR A 5 22.80 28.11 -0.13
CA THR A 5 23.01 27.39 1.14
C THR A 5 22.38 28.21 2.24
N GLU A 6 21.09 27.95 2.48
CA GLU A 6 20.42 28.37 3.69
C GLU A 6 21.11 27.64 4.85
N ILE A 7 21.96 28.37 5.56
CA ILE A 7 22.69 27.87 6.72
C ILE A 7 21.66 27.79 7.85
N CYS A 8 21.31 26.57 8.28
CA CYS A 8 20.56 26.43 9.52
C CYS A 8 21.43 26.93 10.68
N THR A 9 21.12 28.10 11.22
CA THR A 9 21.87 28.73 12.32
C THR A 9 21.58 28.13 13.69
N HIS A 10 20.70 27.14 13.77
CA HIS A 10 20.45 26.30 14.95
C HIS A 10 20.53 24.82 14.55
N GLU A 11 20.88 23.94 15.49
CA GLU A 11 21.07 22.50 15.27
C GLU A 11 20.04 21.92 14.31
N CYS A 12 20.44 21.75 13.06
CA CYS A 12 19.52 21.32 12.02
C CYS A 12 19.32 19.83 12.18
N THR A 13 18.30 19.48 12.96
CA THR A 13 17.92 18.11 13.21
C THR A 13 16.91 17.68 12.15
N TYR A 14 17.16 16.52 11.55
CA TYR A 14 16.31 15.95 10.51
C TYR A 14 15.65 14.69 11.03
N LYS A 15 14.34 14.56 10.85
CA LYS A 15 13.59 13.40 11.32
C LYS A 15 12.62 12.88 10.28
N TRP A 16 12.45 11.56 10.29
CA TRP A 16 11.44 10.90 9.47
C TRP A 16 10.04 11.15 10.01
N MET A 17 9.24 11.88 9.23
CA MET A 17 7.81 12.05 9.47
C MET A 17 7.02 10.95 8.77
N ARG A 18 6.17 10.25 9.52
CA ARG A 18 5.33 9.16 9.03
C ARG A 18 3.89 9.63 8.93
N TYR A 19 3.36 9.68 7.72
CA TYR A 19 1.95 9.99 7.51
C TYR A 19 1.07 8.78 7.85
N PRO A 20 -0.24 9.01 8.04
CA PRO A 20 -1.20 7.92 8.18
C PRO A 20 -1.13 6.93 7.02
N TRP A 21 -1.45 5.68 7.33
CA TRP A 21 -1.64 4.65 6.33
C TRP A 21 -2.90 4.94 5.51
N SER A 22 -2.82 4.67 4.20
CA SER A 22 -3.98 4.65 3.31
C SER A 22 -4.95 3.55 3.74
N GLN A 23 -6.16 3.59 3.19
CA GLN A 23 -7.04 2.43 3.28
C GLN A 23 -6.35 1.20 2.66
N CYS A 24 -6.76 0.02 3.13
CA CYS A 24 -6.28 -1.23 2.55
C CYS A 24 -6.84 -1.37 1.14
N SER A 25 -6.01 -1.80 0.19
CA SER A 25 -6.45 -2.01 -1.20
C SER A 25 -7.61 -2.99 -1.29
N ASP A 26 -7.57 -4.03 -0.46
CA ASP A 26 -8.51 -5.14 -0.49
C ASP A 26 -8.81 -5.61 0.93
N LYS A 27 -10.00 -6.17 1.14
CA LYS A 27 -10.37 -6.78 2.42
C LYS A 27 -9.58 -8.05 2.71
N CYS A 28 -9.03 -8.68 1.67
CA CYS A 28 -8.36 -9.97 1.71
C CYS A 28 -6.96 -9.85 1.11
N GLY A 29 -5.89 -10.11 1.89
CA GLY A 29 -4.52 -10.12 1.37
C GLY A 29 -3.99 -8.81 0.77
N GLY A 30 -4.65 -7.68 1.04
CA GLY A 30 -4.34 -6.39 0.43
C GLY A 30 -3.06 -5.72 0.93
N ARG A 31 -2.81 -4.52 0.43
CA ARG A 31 -1.69 -3.66 0.85
C ARG A 31 -2.16 -2.25 1.18
N THR A 32 -1.47 -1.62 2.12
CA THR A 32 -1.64 -0.21 2.46
C THR A 32 -0.32 0.51 2.33
N PHE A 33 -0.41 1.79 1.99
CA PHE A 33 0.71 2.66 1.69
C PHE A 33 0.67 3.90 2.56
N ARG A 34 1.83 4.50 2.83
CA ARG A 34 1.90 5.81 3.49
C ARG A 34 3.02 6.64 2.91
N LYS A 35 2.91 7.96 3.08
CA LYS A 35 4.01 8.88 2.81
C LYS A 35 4.98 8.88 3.99
N VAL A 36 6.27 8.93 3.68
CA VAL A 36 7.36 9.07 4.65
C VAL A 36 8.29 10.13 4.10
N LEU A 37 8.40 11.25 4.82
CA LEU A 37 9.16 12.42 4.41
C LEU A 37 10.27 12.69 5.42
N CYS A 38 11.42 13.15 4.95
CA CYS A 38 12.46 13.70 5.81
C CYS A 38 12.15 15.18 6.04
N LEU A 39 11.94 15.59 7.29
CA LEU A 39 11.65 16.97 7.64
C LEU A 39 12.79 17.58 8.46
N SER A 40 13.08 18.86 8.21
CA SER A 40 13.93 19.66 9.09
C SER A 40 13.22 19.99 10.42
N SER A 41 13.97 20.52 11.38
CA SER A 41 13.45 21.05 12.64
C SER A 41 12.37 22.12 12.46
N GLU A 42 12.38 22.81 11.33
CA GLU A 42 11.41 23.84 10.94
C GLU A 42 10.18 23.27 10.21
N GLY A 43 10.13 21.95 10.04
CA GLY A 43 9.03 21.25 9.36
C GLY A 43 9.09 21.28 7.84
N GLN A 44 10.17 21.80 7.24
CA GLN A 44 10.35 21.80 5.80
C GLN A 44 10.74 20.41 5.29
N GLN A 45 10.16 20.00 4.16
CA GLN A 45 10.56 18.76 3.50
C GLN A 45 11.92 18.93 2.84
N VAL A 46 12.85 18.05 3.19
CA VAL A 46 14.20 17.99 2.62
C VAL A 46 14.43 16.65 1.91
N ALA A 47 15.59 16.49 1.29
CA ALA A 47 15.96 15.23 0.65
C ALA A 47 16.11 14.09 1.68
N ASP A 48 15.80 12.87 1.27
CA ASP A 48 15.90 11.67 2.11
C ASP A 48 17.30 11.48 2.72
N SER A 49 18.36 11.95 2.05
CA SER A 49 19.75 11.83 2.48
C SER A 49 20.08 12.57 3.77
N PHE A 50 19.27 13.55 4.18
CA PHE A 50 19.48 14.29 5.42
C PHE A 50 19.05 13.49 6.67
N CYS A 51 18.11 12.56 6.50
CA CYS A 51 17.69 11.68 7.59
C CYS A 51 18.61 10.46 7.64
N ILE A 52 19.54 10.46 8.60
CA ILE A 52 20.58 9.43 8.75
C ILE A 52 19.99 8.06 9.17
N ASP A 53 18.90 8.09 9.93
CA ASP A 53 18.22 6.87 10.36
C ASP A 53 17.62 6.10 9.19
N LYS A 54 17.40 4.80 9.39
CA LYS A 54 16.76 3.95 8.38
C LYS A 54 15.37 4.47 8.01
N LYS A 55 15.15 4.71 6.71
CA LYS A 55 13.85 5.13 6.18
C LYS A 55 12.73 4.15 6.59
N PRO A 56 11.67 4.63 7.26
CA PRO A 56 10.53 3.81 7.62
C PRO A 56 9.83 3.19 6.40
N LYS A 57 9.23 2.01 6.58
CA LYS A 57 8.46 1.34 5.53
C LYS A 57 7.34 2.23 5.01
N THR A 58 7.19 2.28 3.68
CA THR A 58 6.13 2.98 2.95
C THR A 58 4.98 2.06 2.54
N SER A 59 5.15 0.74 2.66
CA SER A 59 4.14 -0.27 2.37
C SER A 59 4.11 -1.35 3.44
N ARG A 60 2.91 -1.89 3.74
CA ARG A 60 2.72 -3.10 4.54
C ARG A 60 1.51 -3.90 4.05
N ARG A 61 1.51 -5.21 4.35
CA ARG A 61 0.32 -6.06 4.15
C ARG A 61 -0.79 -5.61 5.11
N CYS A 62 -2.02 -5.72 4.65
CA CYS A 62 -3.23 -5.48 5.43
C CYS A 62 -4.35 -6.40 4.91
N GLY A 63 -5.54 -6.24 5.44
CA GLY A 63 -6.66 -7.13 5.13
C GLY A 63 -6.58 -8.44 5.91
N ARG A 64 -7.65 -9.21 5.84
CA ARG A 64 -7.77 -10.52 6.48
C ARG A 64 -7.07 -11.57 5.64
N ASN A 65 -6.68 -12.66 6.31
CA ASN A 65 -6.31 -13.88 5.62
C ASN A 65 -7.61 -14.59 5.20
N CYS A 66 -8.10 -14.28 4.00
CA CYS A 66 -9.27 -14.94 3.45
C CYS A 66 -8.82 -16.27 2.84
N ALA A 67 -9.49 -17.35 3.23
CA ALA A 67 -9.31 -18.62 2.57
C ALA A 67 -9.95 -18.55 1.16
N PRO A 68 -9.29 -19.08 0.12
CA PRO A 68 -9.98 -19.32 -1.14
C PRO A 68 -11.11 -20.33 -0.88
N PHE A 69 -12.31 -20.01 -1.33
CA PHE A 69 -13.43 -20.96 -1.32
C PHE A 69 -13.98 -21.09 -2.71
N TRP A 70 -14.35 -22.31 -3.07
CA TRP A 70 -15.00 -22.61 -4.34
C TRP A 70 -16.48 -22.30 -4.18
N GLN A 71 -17.00 -21.38 -5.00
CA GLN A 71 -18.43 -21.24 -5.17
C GLN A 71 -18.85 -22.04 -6.39
N ILE A 72 -19.84 -22.91 -6.22
CA ILE A 72 -20.49 -23.59 -7.33
C ILE A 72 -21.40 -22.55 -7.98
N GLY A 73 -21.13 -22.20 -9.24
CA GLY A 73 -22.02 -21.34 -10.04
C GLY A 73 -23.37 -22.02 -10.32
N GLU A 74 -24.36 -21.25 -10.76
CA GLU A 74 -25.63 -21.86 -11.17
C GLU A 74 -25.44 -22.78 -12.38
N TRP A 75 -26.16 -23.90 -12.36
CA TRP A 75 -26.18 -24.84 -13.47
C TRP A 75 -26.79 -24.17 -14.70
N SER A 76 -26.08 -24.19 -15.82
CA SER A 76 -26.70 -23.93 -17.12
C SER A 76 -27.68 -25.06 -17.45
N ILE A 77 -28.77 -24.71 -18.14
CA ILE A 77 -29.80 -25.66 -18.53
C ILE A 77 -29.18 -26.61 -19.57
N CYS A 78 -29.07 -27.89 -19.23
CA CYS A 78 -28.46 -28.86 -20.12
C CYS A 78 -29.40 -29.11 -21.31
N SER A 79 -28.87 -28.99 -22.53
CA SER A 79 -29.62 -29.36 -23.74
C SER A 79 -29.65 -30.87 -23.85
N GLN A 80 -30.81 -31.42 -24.23
CA GLN A 80 -31.10 -32.85 -24.23
C GLN A 80 -29.98 -33.62 -24.95
N ASN A 81 -29.23 -34.42 -24.17
CA ASN A 81 -28.11 -35.31 -24.51
C ASN A 81 -26.65 -34.86 -24.36
N GLU A 82 -26.29 -33.68 -23.82
CA GLU A 82 -24.86 -33.38 -23.63
C GLU A 82 -24.49 -32.82 -22.26
N ILE A 83 -23.31 -33.28 -21.84
CA ILE A 83 -22.63 -33.10 -20.55
C ILE A 83 -22.76 -31.65 -20.06
N CYS A 84 -23.26 -31.46 -18.82
CA CYS A 84 -23.31 -30.15 -18.19
C CYS A 84 -21.88 -29.72 -17.81
N GLU A 85 -21.24 -28.84 -18.58
CA GLU A 85 -19.88 -28.38 -18.29
C GLU A 85 -19.86 -27.40 -17.11
N PHE A 86 -18.97 -27.66 -16.14
CA PHE A 86 -18.67 -26.71 -15.08
C PHE A 86 -17.95 -25.49 -15.67
N ILE A 87 -18.61 -24.35 -15.75
CA ILE A 87 -17.88 -23.09 -15.95
C ILE A 87 -17.20 -22.76 -14.62
N ASN A 88 -15.89 -23.00 -14.55
CA ASN A 88 -15.04 -22.53 -13.46
C ASN A 88 -15.01 -21.00 -13.47
N ILE A 89 -15.96 -20.35 -12.78
CA ILE A 89 -15.88 -18.93 -12.51
C ILE A 89 -15.06 -18.77 -11.23
N LEU A 90 -13.76 -18.56 -11.38
CA LEU A 90 -12.88 -18.10 -10.30
C LEU A 90 -13.33 -16.69 -9.88
N LEU A 91 -14.23 -16.61 -8.91
CA LEU A 91 -14.59 -15.34 -8.28
C LEU A 91 -13.54 -15.00 -7.24
N TYR A 92 -12.51 -14.26 -7.67
CA TYR A 92 -11.69 -13.46 -6.78
C TYR A 92 -12.63 -12.49 -6.05
N ASN A 93 -12.71 -12.63 -4.73
CA ASN A 93 -13.51 -11.75 -3.88
C ASN A 93 -12.97 -10.31 -3.99
N LEU A 94 -13.85 -9.35 -4.33
CA LEU A 94 -13.69 -7.92 -4.03
C LEU A 94 -14.17 -7.62 -2.58
#